data_AF-A0A0B3A7J9-F1
#
_entry.id   AF-A0A0B3A7J9-F1
#
_cell.length_a   1.000
_cell.length_b   1.000
_cell.length_c   1.000
_cell.angle_alpha   90.00
_cell.angle_beta   90.00
_cell.angle_gamma   90.00
#
_symmetry.space_group_name_H-M   'P 1'
#
loop_
_entity.id
_entity.type
_entity.pdbx_description
1 polymer ?
#
loop_
_entity_poly.entity_id
_entity_poly.type
_entity_poly.pdbx_seq_one_letter_code
_entity_poly.pdbx_strand_id
1 'polypeptide(L)' 'MATKTIKDVDEETWRKLKMLSAEHDATMGKIIKKITDDYEERNRRFWDDILHGEKILSDKEADEMESFVKKLRKEKGFR' A
#
# COMPACT_ATOMS: atom_id res chain seq x y z
N MET A 1 -24.03 13.37 -16.41
CA MET A 1 -23.02 12.64 -15.61
C MET A 1 -23.43 11.18 -15.58
N ALA A 2 -22.49 10.24 -15.76
CA ALA A 2 -22.80 8.82 -15.66
C ALA A 2 -22.93 8.45 -14.17
N THR A 3 -24.14 8.08 -13.75
CA THR A 3 -24.37 7.58 -12.39
C THR A 3 -23.77 6.19 -12.27
N LYS A 4 -22.85 6.01 -11.32
CA LYS A 4 -22.28 4.70 -10.98
C LYS A 4 -22.99 4.14 -9.75
N THR A 5 -23.37 2.88 -9.81
CA THR A 5 -24.00 2.16 -8.69
C THR A 5 -22.98 1.22 -8.07
N ILE A 6 -22.97 1.13 -6.74
CA ILE A 6 -22.15 0.15 -6.02
C ILE A 6 -22.99 -1.12 -5.90
N LYS A 7 -22.44 -2.24 -6.34
CA LYS A 7 -23.09 -3.56 -6.29
C LYS A 7 -22.52 -4.36 -5.13
N ASP A 8 -23.27 -5.36 -4.69
CA ASP A 8 -22.81 -6.39 -3.74
C ASP A 8 -22.35 -5.84 -2.38
N VAL A 9 -23.02 -4.80 -1.90
CA VAL A 9 -22.84 -4.29 -0.53
C VAL A 9 -23.82 -5.02 0.38
N ASP A 10 -23.30 -5.72 1.39
CA ASP A 10 -24.14 -6.37 2.39
C ASP A 10 -24.84 -5.34 3.29
N GLU A 11 -25.95 -5.74 3.91
CA GLU A 11 -26.78 -4.86 4.74
C GLU A 11 -26.03 -4.29 5.95
N GLU A 12 -25.09 -5.04 6.53
CA GLU A 12 -24.30 -4.57 7.67
C GLU A 12 -23.36 -3.44 7.24
N THR A 13 -22.64 -3.63 6.14
CA THR A 13 -21.77 -2.61 5.55
C THR A 13 -22.56 -1.38 5.13
N TRP A 14 -23.73 -1.57 4.51
CA TRP A 14 -24.59 -0.46 4.11
C TRP A 14 -25.09 0.36 5.31
N ARG A 15 -25.45 -0.32 6.41
CA ARG A 15 -25.83 0.33 7.66
C ARG A 15 -24.68 1.13 8.27
N LYS A 16 -23.47 0.57 8.32
CA LYS A 16 -22.27 1.27 8.82
C LYS A 16 -21.98 2.52 8.01
N LEU A 17 -22.06 2.44 6.69
CA LEU A 17 -21.88 3.58 5.79
C LEU A 17 -22.90 4.70 6.06
N LYS A 18 -24.17 4.34 6.31
CA LYS A 18 -25.22 5.33 6.65
C LYS A 18 -24.95 6.00 8.00
N MET A 19 -24.55 5.22 9.00
CA MET A 19 -24.17 5.77 10.31
C MET A 19 -23.04 6.78 10.18
N LEU A 20 -21.96 6.42 9.47
CA LEU A 20 -20.83 7.32 9.23
C LEU A 20 -21.24 8.61 8.52
N SER A 21 -22.15 8.52 7.53
CA SER A 21 -22.66 9.70 6.84
C SER A 21 -23.43 10.65 7.77
N ALA A 22 -24.18 10.10 8.73
CA ALA A 22 -24.93 10.87 9.71
C ALA A 22 -24.01 11.47 10.79
N GLU A 23 -23.04 10.70 11.29
CA GLU A 23 -22.07 11.15 12.31
C GLU A 23 -21.21 12.32 11.83
N HIS A 24 -20.87 12.34 10.54
CA HIS A 24 -20.00 13.35 9.94
C HIS A 24 -20.74 14.47 9.19
N ASP A 25 -22.07 14.51 9.25
CA ASP A 25 -22.93 15.45 8.51
C ASP A 25 -22.50 15.60 7.03
N ALA A 26 -22.27 14.45 6.38
CA ALA A 26 -21.72 14.40 5.04
C ALA A 26 -22.54 13.44 4.17
N THR A 27 -22.64 13.75 2.88
CA THR A 27 -23.32 12.86 1.94
C THR A 27 -22.53 11.57 1.78
N MET A 28 -23.25 10.46 1.57
CA MET A 28 -22.64 9.15 1.33
C MET A 28 -21.57 9.19 0.24
N GLY A 29 -21.83 9.93 -0.85
CA GLY A 29 -20.86 10.10 -1.94
C GLY A 29 -19.55 10.77 -1.50
N LYS A 30 -19.59 11.74 -0.57
CA LYS A 30 -18.38 12.36 -0.01
C LYS A 30 -17.61 11.40 0.87
N ILE A 31 -18.31 10.61 1.70
CA ILE A 31 -17.68 9.58 2.55
C ILE A 31 -16.98 8.54 1.69
N ILE A 32 -17.66 7.99 0.69
CA ILE A 32 -17.11 6.96 -0.18
C ILE A 32 -15.92 7.50 -0.97
N LYS A 33 -16.03 8.72 -1.52
CA LYS A 33 -14.90 9.36 -2.20
C LYS A 33 -13.68 9.46 -1.29
N LYS A 34 -13.85 9.93 -0.05
CA LYS A 34 -12.76 10.03 0.91
C LYS A 34 -12.11 8.67 1.21
N ILE A 35 -12.93 7.64 1.39
CA ILE A 35 -12.42 6.27 1.62
C ILE A 35 -11.61 5.78 0.41
N THR A 36 -12.07 6.06 -0.82
CA THR A 36 -11.35 5.71 -2.05
C THR A 36 -10.04 6.48 -2.16
N ASP A 37 -10.07 7.80 -1.94
CA ASP A 37 -8.87 8.65 -1.98
C ASP A 37 -7.82 8.17 -0.95
N ASP A 38 -8.25 7.88 0.29
CA ASP A 38 -7.39 7.37 1.36
C ASP A 38 -6.80 5.98 1.03
N TYR A 39 -7.54 5.14 0.31
CA TYR A 39 -7.06 3.83 -0.14
C TYR A 39 -6.01 3.98 -1.24
N GLU A 40 -6.29 4.80 -2.25
CA GLU A 40 -5.35 5.07 -3.35
C GLU A 40 -4.06 5.70 -2.85
N GLU A 41 -4.15 6.63 -1.90
CA GLU A 41 -2.98 7.26 -1.28
C GLU A 41 -2.15 6.24 -0.49
N ARG A 42 -2.79 5.41 0.34
CA ARG A 42 -2.08 4.36 1.09
C ARG A 42 -1.42 3.34 0.18
N ASN A 43 -2.12 2.88 -0.86
CA ASN A 43 -1.55 1.94 -1.82
C ASN A 43 -0.37 2.57 -2.57
N ARG A 44 -0.48 3.85 -2.97
CA ARG A 44 0.63 4.56 -3.60
C ARG A 44 1.83 4.66 -2.68
N ARG A 45 1.65 5.12 -1.44
CA ARG A 45 2.73 5.22 -0.44
C ARG A 45 3.38 3.86 -0.18
N PHE A 46 2.61 2.79 -0.05
CA PHE A 46 3.14 1.43 0.11
C PHE A 46 4.09 1.03 -1.04
N TRP A 47 3.69 1.28 -2.29
CA TRP A 47 4.55 1.01 -3.43
C TRP A 47 5.73 1.98 -3.52
N ASP A 48 5.53 3.24 -3.13
CA ASP A 48 6.58 4.25 -3.10
C ASP A 48 7.67 3.88 -2.08
N ASP A 49 7.29 3.43 -0.89
CA ASP A 49 8.21 2.97 0.15
C ASP A 49 9.00 1.72 -0.30
N ILE A 50 8.36 0.81 -1.05
CA ILE A 50 9.02 -0.39 -1.59
C ILE A 50 9.98 -0.04 -2.74
N LEU A 51 9.56 0.81 -3.66
CA LEU A 51 10.27 1.07 -4.90
C LEU A 51 11.31 2.19 -4.78
N HIS A 52 11.06 3.15 -3.89
CA HIS A 52 11.88 4.33 -3.66
C HIS A 52 12.42 4.39 -2.22
N GLY A 53 12.35 3.28 -1.48
CA GLY A 53 13.06 3.13 -0.22
C GLY A 53 14.53 3.51 -0.38
N GLU A 54 15.05 4.24 0.60
CA GLU A 54 16.41 4.78 0.58
C GLU A 54 17.42 3.64 0.34
N LYS A 55 18.28 3.80 -0.68
CA LYS A 55 19.38 2.88 -0.91
C LYS A 55 20.34 2.95 0.28
N ILE A 56 20.26 1.96 1.17
CA ILE A 56 21.13 1.84 2.35
C ILE A 56 22.60 1.65 1.96
N LEU A 57 22.83 1.00 0.82
CA LEU A 57 24.16 0.80 0.25
C LEU A 57 24.26 1.51 -1.10
N SER A 58 25.40 2.14 -1.35
CA SER A 58 25.79 2.48 -2.72
C SER A 58 25.95 1.22 -3.56
N ASP A 59 25.81 1.34 -4.88
CA ASP A 59 25.95 0.20 -5.79
C ASP A 59 27.30 -0.51 -5.61
N LYS A 60 28.37 0.26 -5.32
CA LYS A 60 29.69 -0.28 -5.01
C LYS A 60 29.72 -1.08 -3.71
N GLU A 61 29.13 -0.58 -2.63
CA GLU A 61 29.08 -1.30 -1.35
C GLU A 61 28.24 -2.58 -1.47
N ALA A 62 27.19 -2.56 -2.27
CA ALA A 62 26.38 -3.74 -2.57
C ALA A 62 27.19 -4.82 -3.30
N ASP A 63 27.95 -4.43 -4.34
CA ASP A 63 28.81 -5.35 -5.12
C ASP A 63 29.93 -5.95 -4.25
N GLU A 64 30.54 -5.14 -3.39
CA GLU A 64 31.58 -5.58 -2.46
C GLU A 64 31.01 -6.57 -1.43
N MET A 65 29.83 -6.28 -0.88
CA MET A 65 29.16 -7.15 0.09
C MET A 65 28.73 -8.47 -0.56
N GLU A 66 28.18 -8.44 -1.77
CA GLU A 66 27.82 -9.65 -2.52
C GLU A 66 29.06 -10.52 -2.78
N SER A 67 30.16 -9.91 -3.23
CA SER A 67 31.42 -10.60 -3.49
C SER A 67 32.00 -11.24 -2.23
N PHE A 68 31.94 -10.53 -1.10
CA PHE A 68 32.38 -11.03 0.20
C PHE A 68 31.54 -12.23 0.66
N VAL A 69 30.20 -12.13 0.60
CA VAL A 69 29.30 -13.21 1.01
C VAL A 69 29.47 -14.45 0.14
N LYS A 70 29.66 -14.29 -1.19
CA LYS A 70 29.97 -15.40 -2.10
C LYS A 70 31.26 -16.12 -1.72
N LYS A 71 32.32 -15.37 -1.39
CA LYS A 71 33.59 -15.96 -0.92
C LYS A 71 33.41 -16.72 0.40
N LEU A 72 32.75 -16.10 1.37
CA LEU A 72 32.48 -16.70 2.68
C LEU A 72 31.66 -18.00 2.56
N ARG A 73 30.63 -18.01 1.71
CA ARG A 73 29.82 -19.21 1.43
C ARG A 73 30.68 -20.35 0.87
N LYS A 74 31.52 -20.04 -0.11
CA LYS A 74 32.45 -21.01 -0.73
C LYS A 74 33.44 -21.58 0.29
N GLU A 75 34.00 -20.74 1.16
CA GLU A 75 34.92 -21.15 2.24
C GLU A 75 34.23 -22.05 3.27
N LYS A 76 32.94 -21.81 3.54
CA LYS A 76 32.13 -22.62 4.47
C LYS A 76 31.48 -23.84 3.82
N GLY A 77 31.77 -24.12 2.55
CA GLY A 77 31.26 -25.30 1.82
C GLY A 77 29.80 -25.20 1.38
N PHE A 78 29.19 -24.01 1.47
CA PHE A 78 27.87 -23.76 0.90
C PHE A 78 28.03 -23.46 -0.61
N ARG A 79 27.21 -24.11 -1.44
CA ARG A 79 27.15 -23.85 -2.88
C ARG A 79 26.54 -22.49 -3.18
#